data_AF-A0A2N0Z4C9-F1
#
_entry.id   AF-A0A2N0Z4C9-F1
#
_cell.length_a   1.000
_cell.length_b   1.000
_cell.length_c   1.000
_cell.angle_alpha   90.00
_cell.angle_beta   90.00
_cell.angle_gamma   90.00
#
_symmetry.space_group_name_H-M   'P 1'
#
loop_
_entity.id
_entity.type
_entity.pdbx_description
1 polymer ?
#
loop_
_entity_poly.entity_id
_entity_poly.type
_entity_poly.pdbx_seq_one_letter_code
_entity_poly.pdbx_strand_id
1 'polypeptide(L)'
;MKIPYYEILLNDTKKIKKLVWNINYRARKMGLPASLSVEELTNILVQYEGKCAVTKRELYAEDFTTDHFIPLDWKIVGSCKENIVPMKGGINSYKKNMSPFEFYYRFTMFGRRDCDENWNNLITYMRKMYKFEEKVDFFSFIRFCWFIQKNPHYFLMVGQPLEIVKNMYLSIMDKYSIDGKHNYYTHKAMRELDISFFLENKILKTEW
;
A
#
# COMPACT_ATOMS: atom_id res chain seq x y z
N MET A 1 -5.65 2.80 34.12
CA MET A 1 -5.78 3.42 32.79
C MET A 1 -4.81 2.71 31.85
N LYS A 2 -5.25 2.19 30.71
CA LYS A 2 -4.33 1.63 29.70
C LYS A 2 -3.73 2.79 28.90
N ILE A 3 -2.42 2.79 28.74
CA ILE A 3 -1.70 3.82 27.96
C ILE A 3 -1.68 3.36 26.50
N PRO A 4 -2.12 4.20 25.54
CA PRO A 4 -1.99 3.90 24.11
C PRO A 4 -0.54 3.59 23.72
N TYR A 5 -0.32 2.57 22.88
CA TYR A 5 1.04 2.11 22.60
C TYR A 5 1.89 3.14 21.86
N TYR A 6 1.25 3.99 21.05
CA TYR A 6 1.98 5.01 20.31
C TYR A 6 2.68 6.00 21.26
N GLU A 7 2.09 6.36 22.40
CA GLU A 7 2.75 7.22 23.40
C GLU A 7 4.02 6.56 23.96
N ILE A 8 3.97 5.25 24.17
CA ILE A 8 5.14 4.47 24.59
C ILE A 8 6.20 4.47 23.50
N LEU A 9 5.80 4.31 22.23
CA LEU A 9 6.72 4.31 21.09
C LEU A 9 7.38 5.68 20.87
N LEU A 10 6.63 6.77 21.04
CA LEU A 10 7.14 8.14 20.88
C LEU A 10 8.15 8.51 21.96
N ASN A 11 8.03 7.93 23.16
CA ASN A 11 8.95 8.15 24.27
C ASN A 11 10.11 7.13 24.32
N ASP A 12 10.08 6.07 23.51
CA ASP A 12 11.07 4.99 23.50
C ASP A 12 11.69 4.82 22.11
N THR A 13 12.72 5.64 21.84
CA THR A 13 13.49 5.63 20.59
C THR A 13 14.02 4.24 20.21
N LYS A 14 14.34 3.38 21.19
CA LYS A 14 14.86 2.03 20.93
C LYS A 14 13.75 1.12 20.39
N LYS A 15 12.55 1.18 20.96
CA LYS A 15 11.39 0.40 20.49
C LYS A 15 10.97 0.79 19.08
N ILE A 16 10.83 2.08 18.79
CA ILE A 16 10.41 2.52 17.46
C ILE A 16 11.46 2.19 16.39
N LYS A 17 12.76 2.34 16.70
CA LYS A 17 13.86 1.89 15.80
C LYS A 17 13.77 0.40 15.50
N LYS A 18 13.53 -0.43 16.52
CA LYS A 18 13.36 -1.88 16.35
C LYS A 18 12.15 -2.21 15.48
N LEU A 19 11.04 -1.51 15.66
CA LEU A 19 9.83 -1.68 14.87
C LEU A 19 10.06 -1.34 13.39
N VAL A 20 10.65 -0.18 13.09
CA VAL A 20 11.01 0.21 11.71
C VAL A 20 11.98 -0.80 11.09
N TRP A 21 12.99 -1.23 11.85
CA TRP A 21 13.94 -2.23 11.38
C TRP A 21 13.23 -3.53 10.97
N ASN A 22 12.29 -4.02 11.78
CA ASN A 22 11.50 -5.23 11.48
C ASN A 22 10.65 -5.05 10.22
N ILE A 23 9.97 -3.91 10.07
CA ILE A 23 9.13 -3.60 8.90
C ILE A 23 9.99 -3.59 7.62
N ASN A 24 11.14 -2.92 7.66
CA ASN A 24 12.05 -2.85 6.53
C ASN A 24 12.75 -4.19 6.25
N TYR A 25 13.07 -4.96 7.29
CA TYR A 25 13.66 -6.29 7.14
C TYR A 25 12.74 -7.23 6.34
N ARG A 26 11.43 -7.20 6.60
CA ARG A 26 10.45 -8.00 5.84
C ARG A 26 10.46 -7.67 4.35
N ALA A 27 10.49 -6.39 3.98
CA ALA A 27 10.58 -5.97 2.58
C ALA A 27 11.92 -6.39 1.94
N ARG A 28 13.05 -6.16 2.61
CA ARG A 28 14.38 -6.57 2.11
C ARG A 28 14.48 -8.07 1.85
N LYS A 29 13.91 -8.90 2.73
CA LYS A 29 13.88 -10.36 2.56
C LYS A 29 13.18 -10.78 1.26
N MET A 30 12.32 -9.92 0.72
CA MET A 30 11.56 -10.15 -0.51
C MET A 30 12.15 -9.41 -1.72
N GLY A 31 13.31 -8.77 -1.58
CA GLY A 31 13.92 -7.96 -2.64
C GLY A 31 13.16 -6.66 -2.93
N LEU A 32 12.36 -6.17 -1.98
CA LEU A 32 11.54 -4.97 -2.15
C LEU A 32 12.20 -3.73 -1.54
N PRO A 33 11.84 -2.53 -2.03
CA PRO A 33 12.26 -1.28 -1.41
C PRO A 33 11.93 -1.24 0.08
N ALA A 34 12.83 -0.69 0.89
CA ALA A 34 12.70 -0.69 2.35
C ALA A 34 13.18 0.65 2.93
N SER A 35 12.48 1.72 2.57
CA SER A 35 12.87 3.12 2.81
C SER A 35 12.15 3.78 3.99
N LEU A 36 11.24 3.09 4.69
CA LEU A 36 10.52 3.66 5.83
C LEU A 36 11.49 4.15 6.90
N SER A 37 11.41 5.42 7.28
CA SER A 37 12.20 6.00 8.36
C SER A 37 11.49 5.97 9.72
N VAL A 38 12.22 6.22 10.81
CA VAL A 38 11.64 6.41 12.15
C VAL A 38 10.72 7.62 12.19
N GLU A 39 11.16 8.73 11.60
CA GLU A 39 10.37 9.96 11.51
C GLU A 39 9.06 9.72 10.74
N GLU A 40 9.12 9.00 9.62
CA GLU A 40 7.95 8.68 8.82
C GLU A 40 6.96 7.81 9.59
N LEU A 41 7.43 6.78 10.30
CA LEU A 41 6.55 5.96 11.13
C LEU A 41 5.95 6.77 12.29
N THR A 42 6.74 7.62 12.94
CA THR A 42 6.27 8.55 13.97
C THR A 42 5.14 9.44 13.43
N ASN A 43 5.34 10.05 12.27
CA ASN A 43 4.34 10.92 11.63
C ASN A 43 3.06 10.15 11.29
N ILE A 44 3.16 8.90 10.84
CA ILE A 44 2.00 8.03 10.63
C ILE A 44 1.27 7.79 11.95
N LEU A 45 1.96 7.46 13.03
CA LEU A 45 1.33 7.20 14.33
C LEU A 45 0.63 8.44 14.89
N VAL A 46 1.24 9.62 14.75
CA VAL A 46 0.65 10.91 15.15
C VAL A 46 -0.58 11.24 14.31
N GLN A 47 -0.49 11.07 12.97
CA GLN A 47 -1.60 11.30 12.04
C GLN A 47 -2.85 10.47 12.37
N TYR A 48 -2.66 9.26 12.90
CA TYR A 48 -3.75 8.39 13.31
C TYR A 48 -4.09 8.49 14.80
N GLU A 49 -3.43 9.38 15.55
CA GLU A 49 -3.59 9.52 17.00
C GLU A 49 -3.48 8.18 17.74
N GLY A 50 -2.59 7.29 17.27
CA GLY A 50 -2.44 5.94 17.82
C GLY A 50 -3.63 5.01 17.63
N LYS A 51 -4.57 5.33 16.74
CA LYS A 51 -5.76 4.52 16.46
C LYS A 51 -5.55 3.61 15.25
N CYS A 52 -6.32 2.53 15.20
CA CYS A 52 -6.38 1.63 14.06
C CYS A 52 -6.90 2.37 12.83
N ALA A 53 -6.19 2.27 11.70
CA ALA A 53 -6.58 2.94 10.47
C ALA A 53 -7.96 2.54 9.94
N VAL A 54 -8.39 1.30 10.18
CA VAL A 54 -9.66 0.73 9.67
C VAL A 54 -10.82 0.93 10.65
N THR A 55 -10.60 0.79 11.96
CA THR A 55 -11.69 0.81 12.97
C THR A 55 -11.70 2.04 13.85
N LYS A 56 -10.66 2.89 13.77
CA LYS A 56 -10.42 4.06 14.63
C LYS A 56 -10.40 3.78 16.13
N ARG A 57 -10.35 2.51 16.53
CA ARG A 57 -10.15 2.10 17.93
C ARG A 57 -8.70 2.31 18.34
N GLU A 58 -8.49 2.65 19.61
CA GLU A 58 -7.16 2.77 20.21
C GLU A 58 -6.34 1.49 20.03
N LEU A 59 -5.03 1.67 19.82
CA LEU A 59 -4.07 0.58 19.74
C LEU A 59 -3.25 0.53 21.04
N TYR A 60 -3.24 -0.62 21.68
CA TYR A 60 -2.45 -0.90 22.88
C TYR A 60 -1.29 -1.84 22.54
N ALA A 61 -0.37 -2.02 23.50
CA ALA A 61 0.89 -2.72 23.24
C ALA A 61 0.65 -4.17 22.80
N GLU A 62 -0.36 -4.82 23.37
CA GLU A 62 -0.73 -6.21 23.11
C GLU A 62 -1.35 -6.46 21.74
N ASP A 63 -1.89 -5.43 21.09
CA ASP A 63 -2.64 -5.57 19.84
C ASP A 63 -2.21 -4.60 18.74
N PHE A 64 -1.18 -3.79 18.97
CA PHE A 64 -0.60 -2.92 17.96
C PHE A 64 0.20 -3.70 16.92
N THR A 65 -0.09 -3.43 15.65
CA THR A 65 0.74 -3.84 14.51
C THR A 65 0.75 -2.74 13.45
N THR A 66 1.61 -2.89 12.44
CA THR A 66 1.51 -2.15 11.18
C THR A 66 1.15 -3.09 10.05
N ASP A 67 0.44 -2.57 9.06
CA ASP A 67 0.08 -3.28 7.84
C ASP A 67 0.73 -2.62 6.63
N HIS A 68 1.09 -3.46 5.66
CA HIS A 68 1.40 -3.04 4.31
C HIS A 68 0.09 -2.96 3.53
N PHE A 69 -0.37 -1.74 3.22
CA PHE A 69 -1.67 -1.52 2.60
C PHE A 69 -1.80 -2.35 1.32
N ILE A 70 -0.84 -2.19 0.38
CA ILE A 70 -0.56 -3.15 -0.68
C ILE A 70 0.38 -4.22 -0.10
N PRO A 71 -0.04 -5.51 -0.07
CA PRO A 71 0.74 -6.57 0.57
C PRO A 71 2.14 -6.78 -0.04
N LEU A 72 3.13 -7.04 0.82
CA LEU A 72 4.49 -7.39 0.37
C LEU A 72 4.52 -8.65 -0.52
N ASP A 73 3.61 -9.60 -0.30
CA ASP A 73 3.49 -10.83 -1.10
C ASP A 73 3.18 -10.55 -2.57
N TRP A 74 2.70 -9.35 -2.91
CA TRP A 74 2.49 -8.95 -4.29
C TRP A 74 3.81 -8.59 -4.98
N LYS A 75 4.86 -8.34 -4.20
CA LYS A 75 6.20 -7.97 -4.64
C LYS A 75 6.24 -6.71 -5.52
N ILE A 76 5.24 -5.84 -5.41
CA ILE A 76 5.15 -4.59 -6.17
C ILE A 76 5.60 -3.40 -5.34
N VAL A 77 5.05 -3.25 -4.13
CA VAL A 77 5.33 -2.12 -3.25
C VAL A 77 6.00 -2.62 -1.98
N GLY A 78 7.10 -1.98 -1.60
CA GLY A 78 7.88 -2.32 -0.43
C GLY A 78 7.42 -1.63 0.87
N SER A 79 8.35 -1.50 1.81
CA SER A 79 8.17 -0.77 3.05
C SER A 79 8.55 0.71 2.86
N CYS A 80 7.54 1.56 2.66
CA CYS A 80 7.67 3.01 2.59
C CYS A 80 6.50 3.68 3.32
N LYS A 81 6.59 4.99 3.61
CA LYS A 81 5.52 5.72 4.32
C LYS A 81 4.18 5.65 3.61
N GLU A 82 4.19 5.59 2.28
CA GLU A 82 2.97 5.52 1.47
C GLU A 82 2.27 4.17 1.62
N ASN A 83 2.98 3.11 2.01
CA ASN A 83 2.43 1.77 2.06
C ASN A 83 2.21 1.24 3.48
N ILE A 84 2.40 2.06 4.52
CA ILE A 84 2.31 1.63 5.92
C ILE A 84 1.13 2.30 6.63
N VAL A 85 0.33 1.50 7.34
CA VAL A 85 -0.76 2.00 8.19
C VAL A 85 -0.80 1.30 9.55
N PRO A 86 -1.20 1.99 10.63
CA PRO A 86 -1.35 1.38 11.95
C PRO A 86 -2.62 0.51 12.00
N MET A 87 -2.50 -0.70 12.54
CA MET A 87 -3.60 -1.67 12.51
C MET A 87 -3.63 -2.55 13.76
N LYS A 88 -4.82 -2.93 14.19
CA LYS A 88 -5.01 -3.91 15.26
C LYS A 88 -4.58 -5.29 14.77
N GLY A 89 -3.84 -6.04 15.60
CA GLY A 89 -3.22 -7.31 15.22
C GLY A 89 -4.22 -8.36 14.73
N GLY A 90 -5.40 -8.45 15.34
CA GLY A 90 -6.46 -9.34 14.87
C GLY A 90 -7.02 -8.96 13.49
N ILE A 91 -7.11 -7.66 13.18
CA ILE A 91 -7.56 -7.16 11.87
C ILE A 91 -6.48 -7.40 10.81
N ASN A 92 -5.22 -7.14 11.15
CA ASN A 92 -4.08 -7.39 10.27
C ASN A 92 -3.96 -8.90 9.96
N SER A 93 -4.11 -9.75 10.98
CA SER A 93 -4.14 -11.20 10.84
C SER A 93 -5.32 -11.70 10.01
N TYR A 94 -6.45 -11.00 10.04
CA TYR A 94 -7.59 -11.28 9.15
C TYR A 94 -7.29 -10.85 7.72
N LYS A 95 -6.70 -9.66 7.51
CA LYS A 95 -6.34 -9.12 6.18
C LYS A 95 -5.34 -10.01 5.44
N LYS A 96 -4.30 -10.49 6.13
CA LYS A 96 -3.21 -11.30 5.55
C LYS A 96 -2.65 -10.64 4.27
N ASN A 97 -2.72 -11.34 3.15
CA ASN A 97 -2.25 -10.92 1.82
C ASN A 97 -3.39 -10.57 0.86
N MET A 98 -4.62 -10.41 1.37
CA MET A 98 -5.75 -9.96 0.55
C MET A 98 -5.50 -8.57 -0.01
N SER A 99 -6.12 -8.29 -1.17
CA SER A 99 -6.16 -6.92 -1.67
C SER A 99 -6.91 -6.02 -0.69
N PRO A 100 -6.59 -4.71 -0.62
CA PRO A 100 -7.36 -3.75 0.17
C PRO A 100 -8.88 -3.86 -0.08
N PHE A 101 -9.29 -4.02 -1.34
CA PHE A 101 -10.70 -4.09 -1.72
C PHE A 101 -11.36 -5.41 -1.32
N GLU A 102 -10.67 -6.53 -1.49
CA GLU A 102 -11.15 -7.83 -1.05
C GLU A 102 -11.28 -7.86 0.48
N PHE A 103 -10.27 -7.35 1.19
CA PHE A 103 -10.31 -7.20 2.64
C PHE A 103 -11.53 -6.38 3.05
N TYR A 104 -11.73 -5.19 2.49
CA TYR A 104 -12.87 -4.35 2.81
C TYR A 104 -14.22 -5.03 2.51
N TYR A 105 -14.37 -5.65 1.34
CA TYR A 105 -15.57 -6.37 0.96
C TYR A 105 -15.91 -7.47 1.97
N ARG A 106 -14.94 -8.32 2.32
CA ARG A 106 -15.17 -9.38 3.31
C ARG A 106 -15.44 -8.79 4.70
N PHE A 107 -14.66 -7.78 5.10
CA PHE A 107 -14.76 -7.14 6.41
C PHE A 107 -16.16 -6.53 6.64
N THR A 108 -16.76 -5.91 5.63
CA THR A 108 -18.11 -5.32 5.73
C THR A 108 -19.22 -6.35 5.57
N MET A 109 -19.04 -7.37 4.72
CA MET A 109 -20.01 -8.46 4.53
C MET A 109 -20.28 -9.25 5.83
N PHE A 110 -19.27 -9.41 6.69
CA PHE A 110 -19.41 -10.12 7.98
C PHE A 110 -19.83 -9.22 9.16
N GLY A 111 -20.53 -8.10 8.90
CA GLY A 111 -21.26 -7.35 9.93
C GLY A 111 -20.53 -6.15 10.55
N ARG A 112 -19.45 -5.64 9.93
CA ARG A 112 -18.74 -4.41 10.35
C ARG A 112 -19.07 -3.22 9.45
N ARG A 113 -20.37 -2.98 9.19
CA ARG A 113 -20.84 -1.87 8.34
C ARG A 113 -20.54 -0.49 8.95
N ASP A 114 -20.27 -0.43 10.24
CA ASP A 114 -19.82 0.77 10.97
C ASP A 114 -18.44 1.28 10.52
N CYS A 115 -17.74 0.54 9.66
CA CYS A 115 -16.39 0.87 9.21
C CYS A 115 -16.33 1.54 7.83
N ASP A 116 -17.47 1.83 7.17
CA ASP A 116 -17.50 2.41 5.82
C ASP A 116 -16.87 3.80 5.76
N GLU A 117 -17.21 4.67 6.71
CA GLU A 117 -16.62 6.00 6.82
C GLU A 117 -15.10 5.92 7.08
N ASN A 118 -14.70 5.03 8.00
CA ASN A 118 -13.30 4.83 8.35
C ASN A 118 -12.49 4.30 7.15
N TRP A 119 -13.08 3.40 6.38
CA TRP A 119 -12.50 2.92 5.13
C TRP A 119 -12.36 4.04 4.11
N ASN A 120 -13.38 4.86 3.89
CA ASN A 120 -13.30 6.00 2.98
C ASN A 120 -12.23 7.01 3.41
N ASN A 121 -12.09 7.25 4.72
CA ASN A 121 -11.03 8.08 5.29
C ASN A 121 -9.65 7.47 5.05
N LEU A 122 -9.48 6.17 5.28
CA LEU A 122 -8.24 5.45 4.97
C LEU A 122 -7.92 5.55 3.47
N ILE A 123 -8.86 5.24 2.59
CA ILE A 123 -8.66 5.35 1.14
C ILE A 123 -8.27 6.78 0.72
N THR A 124 -8.92 7.79 1.28
CA THR A 124 -8.61 9.19 0.99
C THR A 124 -7.18 9.53 1.44
N TYR A 125 -6.78 9.06 2.61
CA TYR A 125 -5.41 9.20 3.10
C TYR A 125 -4.41 8.50 2.16
N MET A 126 -4.62 7.21 1.86
CA MET A 126 -3.72 6.45 0.99
C MET A 126 -3.61 7.09 -0.39
N ARG A 127 -4.73 7.51 -1.00
CA ARG A 127 -4.73 8.23 -2.28
C ARG A 127 -3.82 9.45 -2.25
N LYS A 128 -3.91 10.28 -1.20
CA LYS A 128 -3.07 11.47 -1.02
C LYS A 128 -1.60 11.10 -0.86
N MET A 129 -1.29 10.05 -0.08
CA MET A 129 0.08 9.56 0.10
C MET A 129 0.71 9.09 -1.21
N TYR A 130 -0.04 8.38 -2.05
CA TYR A 130 0.40 7.96 -3.38
C TYR A 130 0.33 9.10 -4.43
N LYS A 131 -0.13 10.30 -4.03
CA LYS A 131 -0.27 11.49 -4.88
C LYS A 131 -1.11 11.22 -6.14
N PHE A 132 -2.27 10.58 -5.97
CA PHE A 132 -3.30 10.52 -7.01
C PHE A 132 -4.33 11.62 -6.75
N GLU A 133 -4.73 12.36 -7.78
CA GLU A 133 -5.76 13.40 -7.66
C GLU A 133 -7.14 12.77 -7.49
N GLU A 134 -7.47 11.81 -8.33
CA GLU A 134 -8.77 11.15 -8.34
C GLU A 134 -8.76 9.80 -7.63
N LYS A 135 -9.89 9.49 -6.96
CA LYS A 135 -10.07 8.20 -6.27
C LYS A 135 -10.08 7.03 -7.25
N VAL A 136 -10.63 7.24 -8.45
CA VAL A 136 -10.71 6.21 -9.49
C VAL A 136 -9.32 5.77 -9.96
N ASP A 137 -8.39 6.70 -10.12
CA ASP A 137 -7.03 6.39 -10.57
C ASP A 137 -6.26 5.60 -9.52
N PHE A 138 -6.42 5.96 -8.24
CA PHE A 138 -5.82 5.19 -7.15
C PHE A 138 -6.37 3.75 -7.10
N PHE A 139 -7.67 3.57 -7.35
CA PHE A 139 -8.28 2.24 -7.39
C PHE A 139 -7.78 1.41 -8.57
N SER A 140 -7.68 2.04 -9.74
CA SER A 140 -7.11 1.44 -10.93
C SER A 140 -5.64 1.08 -10.76
N PHE A 141 -4.86 1.90 -10.04
CA PHE A 141 -3.47 1.59 -9.68
C PHE A 141 -3.36 0.35 -8.77
N ILE A 142 -4.18 0.24 -7.72
CA ILE A 142 -4.17 -0.97 -6.87
C ILE A 142 -4.55 -2.21 -7.67
N ARG A 143 -5.53 -2.10 -8.58
CA ARG A 143 -5.90 -3.18 -9.50
C ARG A 143 -4.77 -3.53 -10.46
N PHE A 144 -4.01 -2.55 -10.94
CA PHE A 144 -2.79 -2.77 -11.72
C PHE A 144 -1.77 -3.58 -10.93
N CYS A 145 -1.46 -3.19 -9.69
CA CYS A 145 -0.55 -3.95 -8.82
C CYS A 145 -1.01 -5.40 -8.62
N TRP A 146 -2.32 -5.61 -8.43
CA TRP A 146 -2.90 -6.96 -8.33
C TRP A 146 -2.78 -7.74 -9.64
N PHE A 147 -3.00 -7.09 -10.78
CA PHE A 147 -2.82 -7.70 -12.10
C PHE A 147 -1.38 -8.15 -12.32
N ILE A 148 -0.38 -7.31 -12.02
CA ILE A 148 1.04 -7.68 -12.11
C ILE A 148 1.33 -8.90 -11.24
N GLN A 149 0.81 -8.91 -10.00
CA GLN A 149 0.97 -10.04 -9.07
C GLN A 149 0.48 -11.37 -9.65
N LYS A 150 -0.59 -11.35 -10.47
CA LYS A 150 -1.16 -12.55 -11.10
C LYS A 150 -0.51 -12.94 -12.42
N ASN A 151 0.31 -12.07 -13.02
CA ASN A 151 0.84 -12.25 -14.36
C ASN A 151 2.38 -12.19 -14.34
N PRO A 152 3.06 -13.34 -14.23
CA PRO A 152 4.51 -13.41 -14.03
C PRO A 152 5.34 -12.82 -15.19
N HIS A 153 4.75 -12.64 -16.38
CA HIS A 153 5.41 -11.96 -17.50
C HIS A 153 5.86 -10.53 -17.16
N TYR A 154 5.25 -9.91 -16.16
CA TYR A 154 5.61 -8.56 -15.72
C TYR A 154 6.64 -8.53 -14.58
N PHE A 155 7.45 -9.58 -14.43
CA PHE A 155 8.44 -9.69 -13.35
C PHE A 155 9.42 -8.52 -13.27
N LEU A 156 9.68 -7.80 -14.38
CA LEU A 156 10.55 -6.62 -14.36
C LEU A 156 10.01 -5.48 -13.48
N MET A 157 8.70 -5.48 -13.20
CA MET A 157 8.06 -4.52 -12.29
C MET A 157 8.15 -4.93 -10.81
N VAL A 158 8.57 -6.17 -10.54
CA VAL A 158 8.76 -6.66 -9.17
C VAL A 158 9.99 -6.00 -8.55
N GLY A 159 9.86 -5.53 -7.31
CA GLY A 159 11.00 -4.94 -6.59
C GLY A 159 11.31 -3.49 -6.97
N GLN A 160 10.59 -2.90 -7.94
CA GLN A 160 10.83 -1.53 -8.36
C GLN A 160 10.40 -0.52 -7.27
N PRO A 161 11.07 0.64 -7.15
CA PRO A 161 10.58 1.76 -6.36
C PRO A 161 9.14 2.16 -6.73
N LEU A 162 8.35 2.54 -5.73
CA LEU A 162 6.94 2.89 -5.92
C LEU A 162 6.73 3.94 -7.02
N GLU A 163 7.60 4.95 -7.08
CA GLU A 163 7.53 6.02 -8.06
C GLU A 163 7.68 5.50 -9.51
N ILE A 164 8.54 4.49 -9.73
CA ILE A 164 8.71 3.87 -11.05
C ILE A 164 7.43 3.14 -11.44
N VAL A 165 6.90 2.29 -10.55
CA VAL A 165 5.66 1.54 -10.81
C VAL A 165 4.47 2.48 -11.08
N LYS A 166 4.40 3.59 -10.34
CA LYS A 166 3.37 4.61 -10.53
C LYS A 166 3.52 5.30 -11.89
N ASN A 167 4.72 5.73 -12.26
CA ASN A 167 4.95 6.40 -13.54
C ASN A 167 4.65 5.46 -14.72
N MET A 168 4.99 4.18 -14.61
CA MET A 168 4.57 3.16 -15.58
C MET A 168 3.05 3.11 -15.72
N TYR A 169 2.32 3.01 -14.60
CA TYR A 169 0.86 3.02 -14.60
C TYR A 169 0.31 4.28 -15.30
N LEU A 170 0.82 5.46 -14.97
CA LEU A 170 0.36 6.71 -15.57
C LEU A 170 0.63 6.77 -17.09
N SER A 171 1.81 6.34 -17.55
CA SER A 171 2.14 6.28 -18.98
C SER A 171 1.24 5.30 -19.76
N ILE A 172 0.87 4.17 -19.14
CA ILE A 172 -0.11 3.24 -19.71
C ILE A 172 -1.46 3.93 -19.84
N MET A 173 -1.93 4.54 -18.75
CA MET A 173 -3.26 5.18 -18.74
C MET A 173 -3.36 6.34 -19.72
N ASP A 174 -2.28 7.10 -19.90
CA ASP A 174 -2.19 8.17 -20.90
C ASP A 174 -2.32 7.62 -22.33
N LYS A 175 -1.51 6.61 -22.68
CA LYS A 175 -1.52 5.98 -24.01
C LYS A 175 -2.86 5.33 -24.38
N TYR A 176 -3.53 4.69 -23.43
CA TYR A 176 -4.77 3.96 -23.66
C TYR A 176 -6.03 4.75 -23.24
N SER A 177 -5.90 6.04 -22.94
CA SER A 177 -7.05 6.91 -22.75
C SER A 177 -7.72 7.18 -24.10
N ILE A 178 -8.93 6.64 -24.28
CA ILE A 178 -9.80 6.96 -25.41
C ILE A 178 -10.85 7.93 -24.88
N ASP A 179 -10.91 9.13 -25.45
CA ASP A 179 -11.91 10.18 -25.18
C ASP A 179 -12.02 10.67 -23.71
N GLY A 180 -10.91 10.71 -22.98
CA GLY A 180 -10.86 11.28 -21.62
C GLY A 180 -11.67 10.50 -20.57
N LYS A 181 -12.13 9.27 -20.88
CA LYS A 181 -12.85 8.41 -19.94
C LYS A 181 -11.95 7.26 -19.48
N HIS A 182 -11.46 7.35 -18.25
CA HIS A 182 -10.64 6.33 -17.57
C HIS A 182 -11.39 5.04 -17.16
N ASN A 183 -12.42 4.63 -17.91
CA ASN A 183 -13.25 3.49 -17.52
C ASN A 183 -12.83 2.20 -18.22
N TYR A 184 -12.63 1.14 -17.42
CA TYR A 184 -12.68 -0.27 -17.81
C TYR A 184 -11.62 -0.82 -18.79
N TYR A 185 -10.70 0.00 -19.29
CA TYR A 185 -9.68 -0.47 -20.24
C TYR A 185 -8.42 -1.04 -19.61
N THR A 186 -8.27 -1.07 -18.28
CA THR A 186 -7.07 -1.64 -17.65
C THR A 186 -6.80 -3.08 -18.11
N HIS A 187 -7.81 -3.93 -18.27
CA HIS A 187 -7.57 -5.29 -18.78
C HIS A 187 -7.22 -5.38 -20.27
N LYS A 188 -7.81 -4.54 -21.13
CA LYS A 188 -7.47 -4.53 -22.57
C LYS A 188 -6.10 -3.88 -22.80
N ALA A 189 -5.91 -2.68 -22.25
CA ALA A 189 -4.63 -1.99 -22.24
C ALA A 189 -3.53 -2.89 -21.67
N MET A 190 -3.76 -3.56 -20.54
CA MET A 190 -2.74 -4.46 -19.97
C MET A 190 -2.50 -5.73 -20.79
N ARG A 191 -3.51 -6.30 -21.48
CA ARG A 191 -3.26 -7.41 -22.42
C ARG A 191 -2.45 -6.99 -23.65
N GLU A 192 -2.55 -5.73 -24.04
CA GLU A 192 -1.82 -5.15 -25.18
C GLU A 192 -0.45 -4.57 -24.78
N LEU A 193 -0.14 -4.52 -23.48
CA LEU A 193 1.19 -4.16 -22.98
C LEU A 193 2.16 -5.32 -23.11
N ASP A 194 2.97 -5.26 -24.17
CA ASP A 194 4.18 -6.05 -24.32
C ASP A 194 5.35 -5.43 -23.52
N ILE A 195 6.27 -6.27 -23.05
CA ILE A 195 7.50 -5.88 -22.34
C ILE A 195 8.30 -4.87 -23.16
N SER A 196 8.26 -4.99 -24.50
CA SER A 196 8.86 -4.04 -25.45
C SER A 196 8.46 -2.58 -25.17
N PHE A 197 7.20 -2.31 -24.80
CA PHE A 197 6.73 -0.97 -24.46
C PHE A 197 7.53 -0.33 -23.31
N PHE A 198 7.85 -1.11 -22.28
CA PHE A 198 8.56 -0.59 -21.11
C PHE A 198 10.04 -0.33 -21.39
N LEU A 199 10.63 -1.13 -22.28
CA LEU A 199 12.01 -0.99 -22.74
C LEU A 199 12.16 0.20 -23.71
N GLU A 200 11.24 0.34 -24.67
CA GLU A 200 11.22 1.43 -25.66
C GLU A 200 11.06 2.82 -25.03
N ASN A 201 10.25 2.91 -23.98
CA ASN A 201 10.00 4.18 -23.29
C ASN A 201 11.04 4.49 -22.19
N LYS A 202 12.11 3.68 -22.07
CA LYS A 202 13.18 3.85 -21.06
C LYS A 202 12.67 3.98 -19.62
N ILE A 203 11.49 3.42 -19.32
CA ILE A 203 10.85 3.55 -18.00
C ILE A 203 11.52 2.61 -16.99
N LEU A 204 12.01 1.46 -17.47
CA LEU A 204 12.85 0.56 -16.69
C LEU A 204 14.32 0.92 -16.92
N LYS A 205 15.05 1.29 -15.86
CA LYS A 205 16.51 1.39 -15.94
C LYS A 205 17.09 -0.02 -15.96
N THR A 206 17.61 -0.44 -17.11
CA THR A 206 18.42 -1.64 -17.22
C THR A 206 19.86 -1.31 -16.83
N GLU A 207 20.11 -1.21 -15.53
CA GLU A 207 21.46 -1.38 -14.99
C GLU A 207 21.39 -2.57 -14.04
N TRP A 208 21.79 -3.74 -14.55
CA TRP A 208 22.03 -4.96 -13.79
C TRP A 208 23.51 -5.01 -13.40
#